data_AF-A0A2D8RL42-F1
#
_entry.id   AF-A0A2D8RL42-F1
#
_cell.length_a   1.000
_cell.length_b   1.000
_cell.length_c   1.000
_cell.angle_alpha   90.00
_cell.angle_beta   90.00
_cell.angle_gamma   90.00
#
_symmetry.space_group_name_H-M   'P 1'
#
loop_
_entity.id
_entity.type
_entity.pdbx_description
1 polymer ?
#
loop_
_entity_poly.entity_id
_entity_poly.type
_entity_poly.pdbx_seq_one_letter_code
_entity_poly.pdbx_strand_id
1 'polypeptide(L)'
;MDWRDLNRFNAENRGSEFYATCLEYAQYLWRQRLPARAILCLDRAWGADLTGAEPILETWPLPYQALVDILEYTPSDRFLGNPRVHFQHYADRLGPPRKEQRKWRSWACWALSCKALPDFPGDPKHQVELPSLETIENQLATHGHEGEAPLWRNILGQINPRRNDLPKY
;
A
#
# COMPACT_ATOMS: atom_id res chain seq x y z
N MET A 1 -6.11 5.39 -20.20
CA MET A 1 -5.06 5.65 -19.19
C MET A 1 -3.94 4.66 -19.39
N ASP A 2 -2.72 5.13 -19.52
CA ASP A 2 -1.52 4.29 -19.64
C ASP A 2 -0.39 4.80 -18.73
N TRP A 3 0.74 4.09 -18.70
CA TRP A 3 1.86 4.44 -17.83
C TRP A 3 2.49 5.81 -18.14
N ARG A 4 2.28 6.36 -19.34
CA ARG A 4 2.80 7.68 -19.74
C ARG A 4 2.08 8.81 -19.01
N ASP A 5 0.84 8.59 -18.58
CA ASP A 5 0.10 9.54 -17.74
C ASP A 5 0.83 9.80 -16.41
N LEU A 6 1.60 8.82 -15.91
CA LEU A 6 2.45 8.98 -14.73
C LEU A 6 3.83 9.59 -15.02
N ASN A 7 4.33 9.50 -16.25
CA ASN A 7 5.66 10.03 -16.62
C ASN A 7 5.67 11.54 -16.79
N ARG A 8 4.51 12.17 -16.97
CA ARG A 8 4.42 13.63 -17.05
C ARG A 8 4.85 14.32 -15.76
N PHE A 9 4.82 13.60 -14.63
CA PHE A 9 5.24 14.09 -13.33
C PHE A 9 6.74 13.83 -13.11
N ASN A 10 7.51 14.91 -13.00
CA ASN A 10 8.92 14.83 -12.59
C ASN A 10 9.02 14.58 -11.06
N ALA A 11 10.22 14.60 -10.51
CA ALA A 11 10.41 14.37 -9.06
C ALA A 11 9.85 15.50 -8.18
N GLU A 12 9.74 16.71 -8.73
CA GLU A 12 9.32 17.92 -8.01
C GLU A 12 7.79 18.13 -8.05
N ASN A 13 7.11 17.55 -9.04
CA ASN A 13 5.67 17.72 -9.27
C ASN A 13 4.88 16.47 -8.85
N ARG A 14 5.01 16.03 -7.60
CA ARG A 14 4.33 14.83 -7.08
C ARG A 14 3.23 15.10 -6.05
N GLY A 15 2.57 16.25 -6.11
CA GLY A 15 1.46 16.63 -5.24
C GLY A 15 0.13 15.95 -5.56
N SER A 16 -0.99 16.65 -5.32
CA SER A 16 -2.36 16.09 -5.43
C SER A 16 -2.70 15.48 -6.78
N GLU A 17 -2.27 16.09 -7.89
CA GLU A 17 -2.56 15.58 -9.23
C GLU A 17 -1.84 14.25 -9.52
N PHE A 18 -0.60 14.12 -9.05
CA PHE A 18 0.16 12.87 -9.14
C PHE A 18 -0.49 11.77 -8.30
N TYR A 19 -0.93 12.11 -7.10
CA TYR A 19 -1.68 11.20 -6.23
C TYR A 19 -2.96 10.71 -6.91
N ALA A 20 -3.79 11.63 -7.44
CA ALA A 20 -4.99 11.30 -8.20
C ALA A 20 -4.70 10.35 -9.36
N THR A 21 -3.69 10.68 -10.17
CA THR A 21 -3.30 9.88 -11.33
C THR A 21 -2.84 8.48 -10.93
N CYS A 22 -2.12 8.34 -9.81
CA CYS A 22 -1.74 7.04 -9.27
C CYS A 22 -2.97 6.19 -8.89
N LEU A 23 -3.96 6.79 -8.23
CA LEU A 23 -5.20 6.11 -7.84
C LEU A 23 -6.03 5.70 -9.06
N GLU A 24 -6.24 6.61 -10.00
CA GLU A 24 -6.98 6.34 -11.23
C GLU A 24 -6.32 5.21 -12.04
N TYR A 25 -4.99 5.23 -12.14
CA TYR A 25 -4.27 4.19 -12.88
C TYR A 25 -4.25 2.85 -12.14
N ALA A 26 -4.13 2.86 -10.81
CA ALA A 26 -4.29 1.66 -10.00
C ALA A 26 -5.68 1.02 -10.23
N GLN A 27 -6.74 1.84 -10.21
CA GLN A 27 -8.10 1.38 -10.46
C GLN A 27 -8.28 0.86 -11.90
N TYR A 28 -7.69 1.52 -12.89
CA TYR A 28 -7.67 1.04 -14.26
C TYR A 28 -7.00 -0.35 -14.35
N LEU A 29 -5.82 -0.53 -13.77
CA LEU A 29 -5.09 -1.80 -13.77
C LEU A 29 -5.85 -2.91 -13.04
N TRP A 30 -6.51 -2.58 -11.93
CA TRP A 30 -7.39 -3.51 -11.23
C TRP A 30 -8.52 -4.00 -12.13
N ARG A 31 -9.22 -3.09 -12.82
CA ARG A 31 -10.27 -3.44 -13.80
C ARG A 31 -9.73 -4.26 -14.99
N GLN A 32 -8.46 -4.11 -15.34
CA GLN A 32 -7.78 -4.92 -16.35
C GLN A 32 -7.27 -6.28 -15.79
N ARG A 33 -7.62 -6.65 -14.56
CA ARG A 33 -7.18 -7.89 -13.88
C ARG A 33 -5.67 -7.97 -13.70
N LEU A 34 -5.02 -6.84 -13.41
CA LEU A 34 -3.58 -6.72 -13.17
C LEU A 34 -3.27 -6.26 -11.72
N PRO A 35 -3.60 -7.07 -10.69
CA PRO A 35 -3.55 -6.64 -9.29
C PRO A 35 -2.14 -6.30 -8.80
N ALA A 36 -1.13 -7.09 -9.13
CA ALA A 36 0.25 -6.79 -8.75
C ALA A 36 0.70 -5.40 -9.26
N ARG A 37 0.30 -5.02 -10.48
CA ARG A 37 0.63 -3.71 -11.05
C ARG A 37 -0.20 -2.58 -10.42
N ALA A 38 -1.42 -2.86 -10.01
CA ALA A 38 -2.24 -1.90 -9.26
C ALA A 38 -1.59 -1.57 -7.91
N ILE A 39 -1.08 -2.57 -7.17
CA ILE A 39 -0.33 -2.37 -5.92
C ILE A 39 0.89 -1.46 -6.15
N LEU A 40 1.67 -1.69 -7.22
CA LEU A 40 2.81 -0.83 -7.55
C LEU A 40 2.41 0.63 -7.85
N CYS A 41 1.16 0.88 -8.26
CA CYS A 41 0.66 2.25 -8.42
C CYS A 41 0.26 2.86 -7.07
N LEU A 42 -0.28 2.05 -6.14
CA LEU A 42 -0.52 2.49 -4.76
C LEU A 42 0.79 2.84 -4.04
N ASP A 43 1.88 2.09 -4.25
CA ASP A 43 3.22 2.40 -3.74
C ASP A 43 3.68 3.81 -4.12
N ARG A 44 3.29 4.27 -5.32
CA ARG A 44 3.56 5.61 -5.81
C ARG A 44 2.64 6.64 -5.15
N ALA A 45 1.35 6.32 -4.97
CA ALA A 45 0.39 7.19 -4.29
C ALA A 45 0.84 7.50 -2.84
N TRP A 46 1.27 6.51 -2.06
CA TRP A 46 1.81 6.77 -0.71
C TRP A 46 3.11 7.59 -0.70
N GLY A 47 3.82 7.65 -1.83
CA GLY A 47 5.01 8.46 -2.03
C GLY A 47 4.74 9.88 -2.53
N ALA A 48 3.47 10.26 -2.73
CA ALA A 48 3.10 11.61 -3.15
C ALA A 48 3.58 12.67 -2.13
N ASP A 49 3.84 13.87 -2.63
CA ASP A 49 4.19 15.03 -1.84
C ASP A 49 2.94 15.73 -1.33
N LEU A 50 2.35 15.12 -0.30
CA LEU A 50 1.16 15.59 0.37
C LEU A 50 1.49 15.86 1.83
N THR A 51 0.93 16.94 2.36
CA THR A 51 1.03 17.38 3.75
C THR A 51 -0.04 16.74 4.63
N GLY A 52 -1.14 16.27 4.04
CA GLY A 52 -2.28 15.70 4.76
C GLY A 52 -3.50 16.64 4.76
N ALA A 53 -3.31 17.92 4.43
CA ALA A 53 -4.37 18.92 4.41
C ALA A 53 -4.96 19.16 3.01
N GLU A 54 -4.47 18.46 1.98
CA GLU A 54 -4.95 18.63 0.62
C GLU A 54 -6.41 18.15 0.49
N PRO A 55 -7.33 18.93 -0.13
CA PRO A 55 -8.74 18.56 -0.26
C PRO A 55 -8.99 17.23 -0.96
N ILE A 56 -8.04 16.77 -1.79
CA ILE A 56 -8.12 15.46 -2.43
C ILE A 56 -8.20 14.31 -1.43
N LEU A 57 -7.59 14.46 -0.24
CA LEU A 57 -7.59 13.43 0.79
C LEU A 57 -8.93 13.30 1.52
N GLU A 58 -9.78 14.32 1.47
CA GLU A 58 -11.17 14.24 1.95
C GLU A 58 -12.03 13.35 1.05
N THR A 59 -11.80 13.44 -0.27
CA THR A 59 -12.52 12.63 -1.26
C THR A 59 -11.89 11.24 -1.39
N TRP A 60 -10.56 11.18 -1.38
CA TRP A 60 -9.76 9.98 -1.61
C TRP A 60 -8.69 9.83 -0.52
N PRO A 61 -9.04 9.24 0.64
CA PRO A 61 -8.09 8.97 1.72
C PRO A 61 -6.92 8.09 1.25
N LEU A 62 -5.84 8.05 2.04
CA LEU A 62 -4.69 7.20 1.75
C LEU A 62 -5.13 5.75 1.44
N PRO A 63 -4.54 5.10 0.41
CA PRO A 63 -5.16 3.93 -0.23
C PRO A 63 -4.96 2.61 0.52
N TYR A 64 -4.97 2.62 1.86
CA TYR A 64 -4.91 1.43 2.68
C TYR A 64 -6.08 0.48 2.44
N GLN A 65 -7.31 1.02 2.33
CA GLN A 65 -8.49 0.20 2.04
C GLN A 65 -8.40 -0.39 0.63
N ALA A 66 -7.97 0.40 -0.35
CA ALA A 66 -7.80 -0.07 -1.73
C ALA A 66 -6.78 -1.23 -1.82
N LEU A 67 -5.71 -1.18 -1.03
CA LEU A 67 -4.79 -2.32 -0.92
C LEU A 67 -5.49 -3.55 -0.36
N VAL A 68 -6.18 -3.43 0.78
CA VAL A 68 -6.92 -4.54 1.38
C VAL A 68 -7.90 -5.15 0.39
N ASP A 69 -8.66 -4.33 -0.33
CA ASP A 69 -9.61 -4.79 -1.35
C ASP A 69 -8.89 -5.60 -2.43
N ILE A 70 -7.75 -5.14 -2.93
CA ILE A 70 -6.96 -5.91 -3.90
C ILE A 70 -6.50 -7.25 -3.31
N LEU A 71 -6.04 -7.27 -2.06
CA LEU A 71 -5.53 -8.49 -1.42
C LEU A 71 -6.64 -9.53 -1.18
N GLU A 72 -7.80 -9.09 -0.70
CA GLU A 72 -8.95 -9.95 -0.38
C GLU A 72 -9.65 -10.45 -1.65
N TYR A 73 -9.85 -9.57 -2.64
CA TYR A 73 -10.67 -9.87 -3.82
C TYR A 73 -9.89 -10.31 -5.06
N THR A 74 -8.55 -10.37 -5.02
CA THR A 74 -7.77 -10.88 -6.17
C THR A 74 -8.15 -12.34 -6.47
N PRO A 75 -8.66 -12.68 -7.67
CA PRO A 75 -8.97 -14.06 -8.03
C PRO A 75 -7.73 -14.97 -7.96
N SER A 76 -7.92 -16.24 -7.58
CA SER A 76 -6.81 -17.21 -7.43
C SER A 76 -6.07 -17.50 -8.75
N ASP A 77 -6.71 -17.26 -9.91
CA ASP A 77 -6.11 -17.38 -11.23
C ASP A 77 -5.25 -16.17 -11.63
N ARG A 78 -5.09 -15.17 -10.75
CA ARG A 78 -4.36 -13.93 -11.06
C ARG A 78 -3.09 -13.80 -10.24
N PHE A 79 -2.05 -13.33 -10.93
CA PHE A 79 -0.76 -13.08 -10.31
C PHE A 79 -0.82 -11.84 -9.40
N LEU A 80 -0.66 -12.07 -8.09
CA LEU A 80 -0.55 -11.04 -7.07
C LEU A 80 0.90 -10.77 -6.64
N GLY A 81 1.82 -11.70 -6.93
CA GLY A 81 3.14 -11.73 -6.29
C GLY A 81 3.04 -12.18 -4.84
N ASN A 82 4.01 -11.80 -4.00
CA ASN A 82 3.94 -11.96 -2.54
C ASN A 82 3.97 -10.56 -1.87
N PRO A 83 2.81 -9.95 -1.57
CA PRO A 83 2.73 -8.62 -0.98
C PRO A 83 3.47 -8.49 0.36
N ARG A 84 3.47 -9.55 1.18
CA ARG A 84 4.22 -9.57 2.45
C ARG A 84 5.72 -9.37 2.21
N VAL A 85 6.30 -10.15 1.29
CA VAL A 85 7.72 -10.02 0.94
C VAL A 85 7.99 -8.68 0.25
N HIS A 86 7.12 -8.27 -0.67
CA HIS A 86 7.23 -6.99 -1.37
C HIS A 86 7.37 -5.81 -0.40
N PHE A 87 6.42 -5.62 0.51
CA PHE A 87 6.43 -4.50 1.44
C PHE A 87 7.57 -4.57 2.46
N GLN A 88 7.96 -5.78 2.87
CA GLN A 88 9.12 -5.99 3.73
C GLN A 88 10.40 -5.46 3.06
N HIS A 89 10.67 -5.83 1.80
CA HIS A 89 11.82 -5.33 1.05
C HIS A 89 11.68 -3.86 0.67
N TYR A 90 10.47 -3.40 0.41
CA TYR A 90 10.22 -2.02 0.01
C TYR A 90 10.59 -1.05 1.14
N ALA A 91 10.27 -1.37 2.39
CA ALA A 91 10.56 -0.54 3.55
C ALA A 91 12.06 -0.15 3.67
N ASP A 92 12.98 -1.06 3.30
CA ASP A 92 14.43 -0.83 3.43
C ASP A 92 15.07 -0.13 2.24
N ARG A 93 14.40 -0.13 1.07
CA ARG A 93 14.94 0.42 -0.18
C ARG A 93 14.62 1.90 -0.39
N LEU A 94 13.89 2.52 0.55
CA LEU A 94 13.41 3.88 0.38
C LEU A 94 14.51 4.91 0.63
N GLY A 95 14.72 5.76 -0.38
CA GLY A 95 15.53 6.97 -0.28
C GLY A 95 14.70 8.21 0.10
N PRO A 96 15.37 9.37 0.29
CA PRO A 96 14.69 10.65 0.46
C PRO A 96 13.84 11.03 -0.76
N PRO A 97 12.86 11.95 -0.63
CA PRO A 97 12.42 12.65 0.59
C PRO A 97 11.47 11.80 1.46
N ARG A 98 11.19 12.29 2.68
CA ARG A 98 10.22 11.69 3.63
C ARG A 98 10.43 10.20 3.88
N LYS A 99 11.71 9.80 4.00
CA LYS A 99 12.12 8.38 4.11
C LYS A 99 11.38 7.66 5.24
N GLU A 100 11.35 8.24 6.44
CA GLU A 100 10.70 7.61 7.60
C GLU A 100 9.19 7.44 7.38
N GLN A 101 8.48 8.47 6.91
CA GLN A 101 7.07 8.37 6.58
C GLN A 101 6.81 7.22 5.58
N ARG A 102 7.54 7.17 4.47
CA ARG A 102 7.36 6.14 3.44
C ARG A 102 7.72 4.75 3.95
N LYS A 103 8.75 4.65 4.79
CA LYS A 103 9.16 3.39 5.43
C LYS A 103 8.04 2.85 6.32
N TRP A 104 7.47 3.69 7.18
CA TRP A 104 6.40 3.27 8.09
C TRP A 104 5.08 3.00 7.37
N ARG A 105 4.77 3.72 6.28
CA ARG A 105 3.69 3.34 5.35
C ARG A 105 3.90 1.96 4.73
N SER A 106 5.14 1.62 4.38
CA SER A 106 5.48 0.30 3.83
C SER A 106 5.28 -0.80 4.88
N TRP A 107 5.71 -0.58 6.12
CA TRP A 107 5.43 -1.50 7.23
C TRP A 107 3.94 -1.62 7.55
N ALA A 108 3.18 -0.53 7.44
CA ALA A 108 1.73 -0.54 7.57
C ALA A 108 1.08 -1.44 6.51
N CYS A 109 1.50 -1.33 5.25
CA CYS A 109 1.03 -2.18 4.16
C CYS A 109 1.47 -3.64 4.31
N TRP A 110 2.66 -3.89 4.85
CA TRP A 110 3.12 -5.22 5.24
C TRP A 110 2.19 -5.86 6.28
N ALA A 111 1.82 -5.12 7.33
CA ALA A 111 0.92 -5.62 8.37
C ALA A 111 -0.48 -5.94 7.83
N LEU A 112 -1.04 -5.07 6.96
CA LEU A 112 -2.30 -5.34 6.25
C LEU A 112 -2.18 -6.62 5.40
N SER A 113 -1.06 -6.79 4.70
CA SER A 113 -0.78 -7.98 3.88
C SER A 113 -0.71 -9.26 4.70
N CYS A 114 -0.01 -9.23 5.84
CA CYS A 114 0.07 -10.35 6.77
C CYS A 114 -1.31 -10.77 7.29
N LYS A 115 -2.19 -9.79 7.58
CA LYS A 115 -3.54 -10.10 8.08
C LYS A 115 -4.48 -10.60 6.98
N ALA A 116 -4.44 -9.99 5.79
CA ALA A 116 -5.31 -10.36 4.67
C ALA A 116 -4.91 -11.72 4.06
N LEU A 117 -3.60 -12.03 4.05
CA LEU A 117 -3.02 -13.23 3.43
C LEU A 117 -2.14 -14.00 4.44
N PRO A 118 -2.72 -14.59 5.50
CA PRO A 118 -1.95 -15.23 6.57
C PRO A 118 -1.10 -16.42 6.09
N ASP A 119 -1.52 -17.10 5.02
CA ASP A 119 -0.82 -18.25 4.44
C ASP A 119 0.41 -17.87 3.61
N PHE A 120 0.62 -16.58 3.31
CA PHE A 120 1.75 -16.14 2.52
C PHE A 120 3.02 -16.10 3.37
N PRO A 121 4.10 -16.80 2.95
CA PRO A 121 5.33 -16.84 3.71
C PRO A 121 6.00 -15.46 3.69
N GLY A 122 6.70 -15.13 4.79
CA GLY A 122 7.69 -14.06 4.79
C GLY A 122 8.95 -14.49 4.03
N ASP A 123 9.91 -13.57 3.86
CA ASP A 123 11.20 -13.93 3.27
C ASP A 123 12.14 -14.50 4.35
N PRO A 124 12.48 -15.79 4.33
CA PRO A 124 13.34 -16.40 5.34
C PRO A 124 14.79 -15.89 5.28
N LYS A 125 15.22 -15.29 4.16
CA LYS A 125 16.59 -14.79 3.97
C LYS A 125 16.72 -13.32 4.35
N HIS A 126 15.60 -12.62 4.55
CA HIS A 126 15.63 -11.21 4.89
C HIS A 126 15.73 -11.04 6.42
N GLN A 127 16.95 -10.80 6.90
CA GLN A 127 17.24 -10.57 8.31
C GLN A 127 16.85 -9.15 8.73
N VAL A 128 15.55 -8.94 8.92
CA VAL A 128 15.00 -7.69 9.43
C VAL A 128 14.17 -7.96 10.66
N GLU A 129 14.35 -7.14 11.68
CA GLU A 129 13.48 -7.12 12.85
C GLU A 129 12.10 -6.63 12.42
N LEU A 130 11.11 -7.53 12.48
CA LEU A 130 9.74 -7.21 12.10
C LEU A 130 9.11 -6.31 13.18
N PRO A 131 8.64 -5.10 12.83
CA PRO A 131 8.05 -4.21 13.81
C PRO A 131 6.71 -4.77 14.33
N SER A 132 6.42 -4.49 15.60
CA SER A 132 5.10 -4.79 16.17
C SER A 132 4.03 -3.86 15.58
N LEU A 133 2.76 -4.25 15.68
CA LEU A 133 1.65 -3.38 15.26
C LEU A 133 1.64 -2.06 16.02
N GLU A 134 1.99 -2.08 17.31
CA GLU A 134 2.09 -0.88 18.16
C GLU A 134 3.23 0.03 17.68
N THR A 135 4.39 -0.54 17.32
CA THR A 135 5.50 0.23 16.74
C THR A 135 5.07 0.90 15.43
N ILE A 136 4.39 0.17 14.54
CA ILE A 136 3.88 0.74 13.28
C ILE A 136 2.91 1.88 13.57
N GLU A 137 1.95 1.68 14.47
CA GLU A 137 0.95 2.70 14.84
C GLU A 137 1.60 3.99 15.35
N ASN A 138 2.52 3.86 16.31
CA ASN A 138 3.23 4.99 16.91
C ASN A 138 4.06 5.76 15.87
N GLN A 139 4.69 5.04 14.94
CA GLN A 139 5.53 5.63 13.91
C GLN A 139 4.70 6.29 12.79
N LEU A 140 3.53 5.73 12.46
CA LEU A 140 2.56 6.41 11.60
C LEU A 140 2.02 7.68 12.26
N ALA A 141 1.75 7.66 13.57
CA ALA A 141 1.31 8.86 14.29
C ALA A 141 2.41 9.94 14.34
N THR A 142 3.68 9.53 14.35
CA THR A 142 4.83 10.43 14.45
C THR A 142 5.25 11.02 13.10
N HIS A 143 5.20 10.23 12.03
CA HIS A 143 5.74 10.60 10.72
C HIS A 143 4.68 10.70 9.62
N GLY A 144 3.50 10.13 9.81
CA GLY A 144 2.38 10.13 8.87
C GLY A 144 1.59 11.45 8.90
N HIS A 145 0.48 11.44 8.19
CA HIS A 145 -0.50 12.53 8.23
C HIS A 145 -1.34 12.47 9.51
N GLU A 146 -1.93 13.59 9.90
CA GLU A 146 -2.91 13.60 10.98
C GLU A 146 -4.06 12.64 10.66
N GLY A 147 -4.43 11.79 11.63
CA GLY A 147 -5.46 10.77 11.44
C GLY A 147 -5.02 9.53 10.66
N GLU A 148 -3.78 9.44 10.16
CA GLU A 148 -3.31 8.29 9.39
C GLU A 148 -3.23 7.00 10.22
N ALA A 149 -2.66 7.08 11.43
CA ALA A 149 -2.56 5.94 12.34
C ALA A 149 -3.94 5.34 12.71
N PRO A 150 -4.93 6.12 13.18
CA PRO A 150 -6.25 5.57 13.48
C PRO A 150 -6.98 5.06 12.23
N LEU A 151 -6.80 5.68 11.05
CA LEU A 151 -7.31 5.15 9.78
C LEU A 151 -6.77 3.75 9.50
N TRP A 152 -5.43 3.60 9.55
CA TRP A 152 -4.78 2.30 9.34
C TRP A 152 -5.25 1.26 10.36
N ARG A 153 -5.32 1.64 11.64
CA ARG A 153 -5.71 0.73 12.72
C ARG A 153 -7.15 0.24 12.57
N ASN A 154 -8.06 1.14 12.18
CA ASN A 154 -9.45 0.81 11.90
C ASN A 154 -9.56 -0.19 10.73
N ILE A 155 -8.89 0.09 9.61
CA ILE A 155 -8.88 -0.80 8.44
C ILE A 155 -8.31 -2.17 8.82
N LEU A 156 -7.15 -2.18 9.50
CA LEU A 156 -6.54 -3.42 9.98
C LEU A 156 -7.53 -4.21 10.85
N GLY A 157 -8.32 -3.56 11.71
CA GLY A 157 -9.34 -4.20 12.54
C GLY A 157 -10.43 -4.91 11.75
N GLN A 158 -10.80 -4.36 10.58
CA GLN A 158 -11.90 -4.83 9.74
C GLN A 158 -11.53 -5.96 8.77
N ILE A 159 -10.23 -6.19 8.51
CA ILE A 159 -9.76 -7.25 7.60
C ILE A 159 -10.27 -8.61 8.08
N ASN A 160 -10.93 -9.33 7.16
CA ASN A 160 -11.29 -10.71 7.33
C ASN A 160 -10.29 -11.58 6.56
N PRO A 161 -9.47 -12.40 7.24
CA PRO A 161 -8.44 -13.18 6.57
C PRO A 161 -9.04 -14.01 5.45
N ARG A 162 -8.44 -13.93 4.27
CA ARG A 162 -8.90 -14.70 3.11
C ARG A 162 -8.76 -16.19 3.41
N ARG A 163 -9.89 -16.88 3.57
CA ARG A 163 -9.91 -18.34 3.68
C ARG A 163 -9.64 -18.95 2.31
N ASN A 164 -8.67 -19.85 2.22
CA ASN A 164 -8.28 -20.55 1.00
C ASN A 164 -9.30 -21.63 0.55
N ASP A 165 -10.56 -21.53 0.96
CA ASP A 165 -11.60 -22.55 0.74
C ASP A 165 -12.15 -22.57 -0.70
N LEU A 166 -11.51 -21.88 -1.65
CA LEU A 166 -11.93 -21.93 -3.05
C LEU A 166 -11.22 -23.08 -3.78
N PRO A 167 -11.97 -24.00 -4.40
CA PRO A 167 -11.41 -25.18 -5.06
C PRO A 167 -10.40 -24.78 -6.13
N LYS A 168 -9.23 -25.42 -6.09
CA LYS A 168 -8.30 -25.47 -7.21
C LYS A 168 -8.96 -26.37 -8.27
N TYR A 169 -9.55 -25.78 -9.30
CA TYR A 169 -9.94 -26.50 -10.51
C TYR A 169 -8.73 -26.65 -11.43
#